data_AF-I3IAE4-F1
#
_entry.id   AF-I3IAE4-F1
#
_cell.length_a   1.000
_cell.length_b   1.000
_cell.length_c   1.000
_cell.angle_alpha   90.00
_cell.angle_beta   90.00
_cell.angle_gamma   90.00
#
_symmetry.space_group_name_H-M   'P 1'
#
loop_
_entity.id
_entity.type
_entity.pdbx_description
1 polymer ?
#
loop_
_entity_poly.entity_id
_entity_poly.type
_entity_poly.pdbx_seq_one_letter_code
_entity_poly.pdbx_strand_id
1 'polypeptide(L)'
;MLGPIKIDQCQEVIVSTTETLNLASLKMVQDELVATIEQSAVRLEQFAQDRNNGELLQNCIEGIKQIRGILSLIQLRGLDLLADELVTHITDITLGDDPKTDAKLELLTSSFFILPRYLEYCSQTARSMAMLLIPHINELRVARKATPLPESYFFRLASVKCHRHLTVTAQQLPEDLSVLVRRLRHMYQTALLNVLKSVQVNPSLAMMTRALQRLEAAAAGSALSNFWWLCGATLAAIGEKNMRLTKSRKMVFSAIEREIKRFQFEGKAVLEREVDQSLQKELLYLLALAHSEQPHTIAVLAAYGVGPIGYTESELAREMEFLNGPSANTISSMVTVLTDELHSTKNILERAAQGGAELLNDSPELLETLKKIADILSIVGLVSPSNSLKQEIEKIAQWQASRSAVTADQLLQVADTMLYVESTIAGLHNANLSDDKLAQINALSRDAAMTNNQIAEAEKIVIDEAEVGLATVKRALSAFAESNYDKGHIRNIPGILDSVRGGMFVLGLSRAAKVLAGCMRFVEDDLLAAEQQPAVQHLLETFADAVISLEYYLDALKLNKNADTAVLQIAEESLQALGYNI
;
A
#
# COMPACT_ATOMS: atom_id res chain seq x y z
N MET A 1 15.01 -48.46 -28.53
CA MET A 1 14.85 -48.43 -27.06
C MET A 1 15.37 -47.07 -26.59
N LEU A 2 14.48 -46.09 -26.52
CA LEU A 2 14.75 -44.75 -25.99
C LEU A 2 14.15 -44.73 -24.57
N GLY A 3 14.99 -44.61 -23.55
CA GLY A 3 14.54 -44.42 -22.17
C GLY A 3 14.13 -42.96 -21.94
N PRO A 4 13.19 -42.70 -21.01
CA PRO A 4 12.72 -41.35 -20.74
C PRO A 4 13.79 -40.55 -19.98
N ILE A 5 14.04 -39.33 -20.47
CA ILE A 5 14.88 -38.34 -19.79
C ILE A 5 14.07 -37.85 -18.58
N LYS A 6 14.60 -38.10 -17.38
CA LYS A 6 14.07 -37.55 -16.12
C LYS A 6 14.18 -36.03 -16.16
N ILE A 7 13.03 -35.37 -16.18
CA ILE A 7 12.87 -33.97 -15.77
C ILE A 7 12.79 -34.04 -14.24
N ASP A 8 13.91 -33.81 -13.55
CA ASP A 8 13.86 -33.57 -12.12
C ASP A 8 15.06 -32.74 -11.69
N GLN A 9 14.79 -31.72 -10.87
CA GLN A 9 15.71 -30.70 -10.32
C GLN A 9 15.92 -29.41 -11.15
N CYS A 10 14.84 -28.68 -11.40
CA CYS A 10 14.90 -27.21 -11.29
C CYS A 10 14.36 -26.85 -9.91
N GLN A 11 15.25 -26.59 -8.94
CA GLN A 11 14.85 -25.80 -7.77
C GLN A 11 14.30 -24.47 -8.29
N GLU A 12 13.04 -24.18 -8.01
CA GLU A 12 12.44 -22.86 -8.20
C GLU A 12 13.18 -21.86 -7.32
N VAL A 13 14.28 -21.32 -7.83
CA VAL A 13 14.93 -20.16 -7.22
C VAL A 13 14.07 -18.95 -7.58
N ILE A 14 13.06 -18.69 -6.74
CA ILE A 14 12.30 -17.44 -6.78
C ILE A 14 13.32 -16.31 -6.63
N VAL A 15 13.37 -15.40 -7.59
CA VAL A 15 14.20 -14.20 -7.45
C VAL A 15 13.55 -13.34 -6.36
N SER A 16 14.08 -13.41 -5.14
CA SER A 16 13.64 -12.60 -4.00
C SER A 16 13.84 -11.12 -4.32
N THR A 17 12.76 -10.49 -4.79
CA THR A 17 12.62 -9.04 -4.96
C THR A 17 11.91 -8.38 -3.78
N THR A 18 11.18 -9.17 -2.98
CA THR A 18 10.58 -8.75 -1.71
C THR A 18 11.56 -8.94 -0.56
N GLU A 19 11.76 -7.87 0.21
CA GLU A 19 12.59 -7.90 1.42
C GLU A 19 11.86 -8.63 2.55
N THR A 20 12.62 -9.28 3.44
CA THR A 20 12.06 -9.87 4.66
C THR A 20 11.66 -8.75 5.62
N LEU A 21 10.37 -8.44 5.66
CA LEU A 21 9.81 -7.42 6.56
C LEU A 21 9.62 -8.00 7.97
N ASN A 22 10.24 -7.38 8.97
CA ASN A 22 9.93 -7.67 10.37
C ASN A 22 8.84 -6.70 10.86
N LEU A 23 7.57 -7.14 10.83
CA LEU A 23 6.44 -6.32 11.26
C LEU A 23 6.52 -5.92 12.74
N ALA A 24 7.08 -6.76 13.61
CA ALA A 24 7.21 -6.42 15.03
C ALA A 24 8.16 -5.24 15.21
N SER A 25 9.33 -5.26 14.57
CA SER A 25 10.28 -4.15 14.60
C SER A 25 9.69 -2.87 13.99
N LEU A 26 8.97 -2.98 12.88
CA LEU A 26 8.29 -1.83 12.26
C LEU A 26 7.28 -1.21 13.22
N LYS A 27 6.36 -2.00 13.80
CA LYS A 27 5.33 -1.52 14.72
C LYS A 27 5.94 -0.83 15.96
N MET A 28 7.04 -1.35 16.51
CA MET A 28 7.70 -0.75 17.68
C MET A 28 8.25 0.65 17.44
N VAL A 29 8.62 0.98 16.20
CA VAL A 29 9.23 2.28 15.87
C VAL A 29 8.32 3.18 15.04
N GLN A 30 7.17 2.67 14.57
CA GLN A 30 6.31 3.36 13.62
C GLN A 30 5.79 4.69 14.19
N ASP A 31 5.27 4.70 15.41
CA ASP A 31 4.68 5.91 16.01
C ASP A 31 5.72 7.01 16.21
N GLU A 32 6.89 6.67 16.76
CA GLU A 32 8.01 7.60 16.95
C GLU A 32 8.55 8.12 15.61
N LEU A 33 8.64 7.24 14.60
CA LEU A 33 9.10 7.60 13.27
C LEU A 33 8.12 8.56 12.58
N VAL A 34 6.82 8.27 12.63
CA VAL A 34 5.78 9.14 12.06
C VAL A 34 5.78 10.49 12.78
N ALA A 35 5.85 10.51 14.11
CA ALA A 35 5.96 11.76 14.88
C ALA A 35 7.21 12.57 14.50
N THR A 36 8.36 11.91 14.31
CA THR A 36 9.61 12.57 13.87
C THR A 36 9.48 13.14 12.45
N ILE A 37 8.81 12.43 11.54
CA ILE A 37 8.51 12.90 10.17
C ILE A 37 7.62 14.14 10.23
N GLU A 38 6.53 14.12 10.98
CA GLU A 38 5.60 15.25 11.12
C GLU A 38 6.30 16.48 11.72
N GLN A 39 7.07 16.31 12.80
CA GLN A 39 7.83 17.41 13.39
C GLN A 39 8.86 18.00 12.41
N SER A 40 9.52 17.15 11.62
CA SER A 40 10.49 17.59 10.61
C SER A 40 9.80 18.34 9.46
N ALA A 41 8.62 17.91 9.06
CA ALA A 41 7.80 18.59 8.05
C ALA A 41 7.36 19.98 8.54
N VAL A 42 6.88 20.11 9.78
CA VAL A 42 6.53 21.42 10.37
C VAL A 42 7.72 22.37 10.39
N ARG A 43 8.92 21.89 10.76
CA ARG A 43 10.15 22.70 10.73
C ARG A 43 10.53 23.12 9.32
N LEU A 44 10.35 22.24 8.33
CA LEU A 44 10.56 22.55 6.93
C LEU A 44 9.61 23.66 6.45
N GLU A 45 8.34 23.61 6.86
CA GLU A 45 7.35 24.66 6.56
C GLU A 45 7.68 25.99 7.24
N GLN A 46 8.16 25.97 8.49
CA GLN A 46 8.62 27.18 9.16
C GLN A 46 9.83 27.80 8.43
N PHE A 47 10.79 26.97 8.00
CA PHE A 47 11.89 27.42 7.14
C PHE A 47 11.40 27.88 5.76
N ALA A 48 10.28 27.32 5.27
CA ALA A 48 9.55 27.79 4.08
C ALA A 48 9.15 29.26 4.18
N GLN A 49 8.74 29.68 5.38
CA GLN A 49 8.27 31.03 5.67
C GLN A 49 9.40 31.98 6.08
N ASP A 50 10.44 31.49 6.78
CA ASP A 50 11.60 32.28 7.22
C ASP A 50 12.94 31.67 6.72
N ARG A 51 13.31 32.09 5.52
CA ARG A 51 14.43 31.55 4.71
C ARG A 51 15.82 31.97 5.16
N ASN A 52 15.90 32.95 6.05
CA ASN A 52 17.16 33.44 6.59
C ASN A 52 17.49 32.81 7.95
N ASN A 53 16.56 32.06 8.52
CA ASN A 53 16.73 31.41 9.81
C ASN A 53 17.44 30.06 9.66
N GLY A 54 18.76 30.07 9.83
CA GLY A 54 19.57 28.86 9.76
C GLY A 54 19.34 27.84 10.86
N GLU A 55 18.75 28.24 11.99
CA GLU A 55 18.39 27.32 13.07
C GLU A 55 17.24 26.39 12.63
N LEU A 56 16.23 26.92 11.93
CA LEU A 56 15.13 26.11 11.39
C LEU A 56 15.62 25.07 10.38
N LEU A 57 16.53 25.47 9.47
CA LEU A 57 17.13 24.56 8.50
C LEU A 57 17.96 23.47 9.20
N GLN A 58 18.79 23.85 10.18
CA GLN A 58 19.63 22.91 10.93
C GLN A 58 18.76 21.90 11.72
N ASN A 59 17.70 22.36 12.38
CA ASN A 59 16.77 21.50 13.11
C ASN A 59 16.02 20.53 12.19
N CYS A 60 15.76 20.91 10.94
CA CYS A 60 15.18 20.02 9.94
C CYS A 60 16.20 18.99 9.43
N ILE A 61 17.46 19.40 9.19
CA ILE A 61 18.56 18.48 8.84
C ILE A 61 18.74 17.41 9.93
N GLU A 62 18.70 17.81 11.20
CA GLU A 62 18.79 16.89 12.33
C GLU A 62 17.60 15.93 12.40
N GLY A 63 16.38 16.42 12.16
CA GLY A 63 15.18 15.60 12.04
C GLY A 63 15.30 14.53 10.94
N ILE A 64 15.75 14.90 9.73
CA ILE A 64 15.96 13.94 8.63
C ILE A 64 17.05 12.92 8.97
N LYS A 65 18.13 13.34 9.66
CA LYS A 65 19.17 12.40 10.13
C LYS A 65 18.63 11.41 11.18
N GLN A 66 17.73 11.86 12.06
CA GLN A 66 17.05 11.00 13.03
C GLN A 66 16.13 10.01 12.33
N ILE A 67 15.32 10.46 11.36
CA ILE A 67 14.48 9.61 10.50
C ILE A 67 15.35 8.51 9.84
N ARG A 68 16.47 8.88 9.21
CA ARG A 68 17.42 7.91 8.65
C ARG A 68 17.94 6.92 9.70
N GLY A 69 18.30 7.41 10.89
CA GLY A 69 18.77 6.59 12.00
C GLY A 69 17.74 5.53 12.40
N ILE A 70 16.47 5.92 12.55
CA ILE A 70 15.38 5.00 12.89
C ILE A 70 15.14 4.00 11.76
N LEU A 71 15.09 4.46 10.49
CA LEU A 71 14.89 3.59 9.32
C LEU A 71 15.97 2.51 9.18
N SER A 72 17.22 2.85 9.51
CA SER A 72 18.34 1.89 9.46
C SER A 72 18.18 0.70 10.41
N LEU A 73 17.36 0.84 11.46
CA LEU A 73 17.04 -0.26 12.39
C LEU A 73 16.03 -1.24 11.79
N ILE A 74 15.19 -0.78 10.86
CA ILE A 74 14.16 -1.58 10.18
C ILE A 74 14.77 -2.40 9.03
N GLN A 75 15.92 -1.96 8.49
CA GLN A 75 16.70 -2.64 7.43
C GLN A 75 15.94 -2.85 6.11
N LEU A 76 15.08 -1.88 5.74
CA LEU A 76 14.39 -1.85 4.45
C LEU A 76 15.20 -1.01 3.45
N ARG A 77 15.80 -1.64 2.43
CA ARG A 77 16.80 -0.96 1.57
C ARG A 77 16.21 0.17 0.76
N GLY A 78 14.94 0.05 0.39
CA GLY A 78 14.21 1.13 -0.28
C GLY A 78 14.16 2.41 0.57
N LEU A 79 13.86 2.26 1.86
CA LEU A 79 13.78 3.37 2.81
C LEU A 79 15.16 3.90 3.18
N ASP A 80 16.15 3.02 3.38
CA ASP A 80 17.54 3.43 3.63
C ASP A 80 18.06 4.32 2.49
N LEU A 81 17.85 3.88 1.25
CA LEU A 81 18.29 4.64 0.08
C LEU A 81 17.55 5.98 -0.04
N LEU A 82 16.23 6.01 0.15
CA LEU A 82 15.47 7.26 0.14
C LEU A 82 15.96 8.22 1.24
N ALA A 83 16.20 7.70 2.46
CA ALA A 83 16.67 8.51 3.58
C ALA A 83 18.07 9.09 3.35
N ASP A 84 18.99 8.32 2.78
CA ASP A 84 20.32 8.81 2.38
C ASP A 84 20.22 9.93 1.34
N GLU A 85 19.29 9.78 0.39
CA GLU A 85 19.05 10.76 -0.65
C GLU A 85 18.41 12.04 -0.12
N LEU A 86 17.56 11.93 0.90
CA LEU A 86 17.00 13.06 1.63
C LEU A 86 18.05 13.83 2.41
N VAL A 87 18.90 13.13 3.19
CA VAL A 87 20.00 13.77 3.93
C VAL A 87 20.92 14.53 2.98
N THR A 88 21.28 13.91 1.85
CA THR A 88 22.12 14.54 0.83
C THR A 88 21.43 15.77 0.23
N HIS A 89 20.13 15.69 -0.04
CA HIS A 89 19.37 16.76 -0.68
C HIS A 89 19.15 17.97 0.24
N ILE A 90 18.78 17.75 1.51
CA ILE A 90 18.59 18.86 2.47
C ILE A 90 19.91 19.55 2.83
N THR A 91 21.01 18.81 2.89
CA THR A 91 22.33 19.38 3.24
C THR A 91 22.87 20.29 2.13
N ASP A 92 22.37 20.16 0.89
CA ASP A 92 22.71 21.03 -0.23
C ASP A 92 21.83 22.31 -0.28
N ILE A 93 20.91 22.50 0.66
CA ILE A 93 20.10 23.73 0.77
C ILE A 93 20.91 24.80 1.50
N THR A 94 20.92 26.01 0.94
CA THR A 94 21.56 27.20 1.52
C THR A 94 20.50 28.21 1.96
N LEU A 95 20.87 29.11 2.88
CA LEU A 95 20.00 30.21 3.31
C LEU A 95 19.74 31.21 2.18
N GLY A 96 18.58 31.88 2.28
CA GLY A 96 18.14 32.92 1.36
C GLY A 96 17.11 32.47 0.33
N ASP A 97 16.48 33.46 -0.30
CA ASP A 97 15.43 33.27 -1.32
C ASP A 97 16.03 33.11 -2.71
N ASP A 98 16.20 31.86 -3.15
CA ASP A 98 16.46 31.49 -4.55
C ASP A 98 15.29 30.61 -5.02
N PRO A 99 14.69 30.87 -6.20
CA PRO A 99 13.68 29.97 -6.78
C PRO A 99 14.10 28.50 -6.87
N LYS A 100 15.41 28.20 -6.91
CA LYS A 100 15.91 26.82 -6.85
C LYS A 100 15.71 26.17 -5.47
N THR A 101 15.72 26.97 -4.40
CA THR A 101 15.47 26.51 -3.03
C THR A 101 14.02 26.06 -2.89
N ASP A 102 13.06 26.77 -3.49
CA ASP A 102 11.65 26.37 -3.45
C ASP A 102 11.43 24.99 -4.09
N ALA A 103 12.00 24.76 -5.28
CA ALA A 103 11.94 23.45 -5.93
C ALA A 103 12.62 22.34 -5.10
N LYS A 104 13.70 22.66 -4.36
CA LYS A 104 14.35 21.69 -3.47
C LYS A 104 13.46 21.34 -2.28
N LEU A 105 12.72 22.30 -1.73
CA LEU A 105 11.85 22.11 -0.57
C LEU A 105 10.55 21.40 -0.92
N GLU A 106 10.00 21.65 -2.11
CA GLU A 106 8.85 20.92 -2.64
C GLU A 106 9.15 19.41 -2.71
N LEU A 107 10.34 19.03 -3.17
CA LEU A 107 10.78 17.63 -3.20
C LEU A 107 10.93 17.00 -1.81
N LEU A 108 11.42 17.77 -0.82
CA LEU A 108 11.47 17.31 0.58
C LEU A 108 10.06 17.12 1.15
N THR A 109 9.15 18.05 0.87
CA THR A 109 7.75 17.99 1.29
C THR A 109 7.07 16.76 0.70
N SER A 110 7.24 16.52 -0.60
CA SER A 110 6.73 15.31 -1.27
C SER A 110 7.31 14.03 -0.64
N SER A 111 8.58 14.02 -0.26
CA SER A 111 9.19 12.86 0.37
C SER A 111 8.69 12.61 1.80
N PHE A 112 8.40 13.67 2.57
CA PHE A 112 7.74 13.54 3.87
C PHE A 112 6.30 13.04 3.76
N PHE A 113 5.65 13.22 2.61
CA PHE A 113 4.37 12.59 2.32
C PHE A 113 4.51 11.11 1.96
N ILE A 114 5.48 10.74 1.12
CA ILE A 114 5.68 9.36 0.66
C ILE A 114 6.18 8.42 1.76
N LEU A 115 7.03 8.89 2.68
CA LEU A 115 7.63 8.06 3.73
C LEU A 115 6.56 7.39 4.63
N PRO A 116 5.62 8.13 5.26
CA PRO A 116 4.53 7.54 6.03
C PRO A 116 3.66 6.59 5.21
N ARG A 117 3.36 6.92 3.95
CA ARG A 117 2.56 6.07 3.05
C ARG A 117 3.22 4.73 2.77
N TYR A 118 4.54 4.72 2.57
CA TYR A 118 5.27 3.48 2.37
C TYR A 118 5.34 2.62 3.64
N LEU A 119 5.48 3.25 4.81
CA LEU A 119 5.43 2.54 6.09
C LEU A 119 4.05 1.93 6.33
N GLU A 120 2.99 2.70 6.08
CA GLU A 120 1.60 2.25 6.13
C GLU A 120 1.36 1.07 5.18
N TYR A 121 1.82 1.18 3.93
CA TYR A 121 1.79 0.10 2.95
C TYR A 121 2.46 -1.18 3.49
N CYS A 122 3.65 -1.05 4.09
CA CYS A 122 4.38 -2.18 4.65
C CYS A 122 3.60 -2.83 5.81
N SER A 123 3.04 -2.02 6.71
CA SER A 123 2.26 -2.50 7.85
C SER A 123 0.97 -3.19 7.42
N GLN A 124 0.26 -2.65 6.41
CA GLN A 124 -1.02 -3.17 5.95
C GLN A 124 -0.89 -4.42 5.08
N THR A 125 0.07 -4.42 4.16
CA THR A 125 0.23 -5.53 3.20
C THR A 125 1.15 -6.63 3.71
N ALA A 126 1.86 -6.39 4.83
CA ALA A 126 2.95 -7.23 5.32
C ALA A 126 4.04 -7.49 4.25
N ARG A 127 4.17 -6.60 3.25
CA ARG A 127 5.13 -6.70 2.15
C ARG A 127 6.02 -5.46 2.10
N SER A 128 7.29 -5.64 1.74
CA SER A 128 8.19 -4.55 1.35
C SER A 128 8.48 -4.64 -0.15
N MET A 129 8.08 -3.61 -0.90
CA MET A 129 8.29 -3.47 -2.34
C MET A 129 9.16 -2.24 -2.61
N ALA A 130 10.47 -2.38 -2.36
CA ALA A 130 11.43 -1.28 -2.46
C ALA A 130 11.45 -0.57 -3.84
N MET A 131 11.08 -1.27 -4.91
CA MET A 131 10.99 -0.69 -6.26
C MET A 131 9.93 0.42 -6.38
N LEU A 132 8.93 0.45 -5.50
CA LEU A 132 7.95 1.53 -5.43
C LEU A 132 8.59 2.88 -5.09
N LEU A 133 9.73 2.89 -4.40
CA LEU A 133 10.42 4.12 -4.00
C LEU A 133 11.36 4.68 -5.07
N ILE A 134 11.66 3.92 -6.14
CA ILE A 134 12.59 4.34 -7.19
C ILE A 134 12.20 5.67 -7.87
N PRO A 135 10.92 5.93 -8.24
CA PRO A 135 10.53 7.20 -8.83
C PRO A 135 10.85 8.39 -7.91
N HIS A 136 10.49 8.29 -6.63
CA HIS A 136 10.71 9.35 -5.63
C HIS A 136 12.19 9.58 -5.33
N ILE A 137 12.97 8.49 -5.22
CA ILE A 137 14.44 8.56 -5.12
C ILE A 137 15.02 9.28 -6.35
N ASN A 138 14.50 8.97 -7.53
CA ASN A 138 14.98 9.56 -8.77
C ASN A 138 14.65 11.04 -8.91
N GLU A 139 13.55 11.54 -8.33
CA GLU A 139 13.24 12.96 -8.29
C GLU A 139 14.33 13.74 -7.54
N LEU A 140 14.73 13.27 -6.36
CA LEU A 140 15.83 13.84 -5.58
C LEU A 140 17.17 13.75 -6.34
N ARG A 141 17.45 12.60 -6.97
CA ARG A 141 18.68 12.39 -7.75
C ARG A 141 18.76 13.32 -8.96
N VAL A 142 17.68 13.45 -9.71
CA VAL A 142 17.63 14.31 -10.90
C VAL A 142 17.76 15.79 -10.51
N ALA A 143 17.13 16.22 -9.42
CA ALA A 143 17.22 17.60 -8.93
C ALA A 143 18.68 18.03 -8.65
N ARG A 144 19.50 17.12 -8.13
CA ARG A 144 20.94 17.35 -7.90
C ARG A 144 21.85 16.94 -9.06
N LYS A 145 21.28 16.60 -10.23
CA LYS A 145 21.99 16.15 -11.43
C LYS A 145 22.77 14.83 -11.26
N ALA A 146 22.37 13.98 -10.30
CA ALA A 146 22.87 12.62 -10.18
C ALA A 146 22.23 11.70 -11.22
N THR A 147 22.89 10.58 -11.53
CA THR A 147 22.37 9.60 -12.49
C THR A 147 21.15 8.89 -11.90
N PRO A 148 19.98 8.88 -12.57
CA PRO A 148 18.81 8.18 -12.06
C PRO A 148 19.06 6.66 -11.98
N LEU A 149 18.45 6.03 -10.99
CA LEU A 149 18.46 4.59 -10.80
C LEU A 149 17.51 3.91 -11.79
N PRO A 150 17.91 2.75 -12.35
CA PRO A 150 17.06 1.95 -13.23
C PRO A 150 15.92 1.27 -12.46
N GLU A 151 14.85 0.82 -13.14
CA GLU A 151 13.74 0.13 -12.46
C GLU A 151 14.19 -1.24 -11.89
N SER A 152 15.20 -1.86 -12.50
CA SER A 152 15.85 -3.09 -12.03
C SER A 152 16.85 -2.91 -10.89
N TYR A 153 16.90 -1.73 -10.23
CA TYR A 153 17.89 -1.47 -9.17
C TYR A 153 17.84 -2.53 -8.06
N PHE A 154 16.66 -2.81 -7.51
CA PHE A 154 16.45 -3.84 -6.48
C PHE A 154 16.31 -5.26 -7.04
N PHE A 155 16.28 -5.43 -8.36
CA PHE A 155 16.22 -6.74 -8.98
C PHE A 155 17.56 -7.47 -8.79
N ARG A 156 17.57 -8.56 -8.02
CA ARG A 156 18.80 -9.31 -7.72
C ARG A 156 19.03 -10.38 -8.77
N LEU A 157 19.95 -10.11 -9.68
CA LEU A 157 20.36 -11.06 -10.71
C LEU A 157 21.87 -11.30 -10.60
N ALA A 158 22.26 -12.56 -10.38
CA ALA A 158 23.67 -12.93 -10.20
C ALA A 158 24.48 -12.82 -11.50
N SER A 159 23.85 -13.06 -12.65
CA SER A 159 24.48 -12.98 -13.95
C SER A 159 23.49 -12.65 -15.05
N VAL A 160 23.93 -11.89 -16.06
CA VAL A 160 23.18 -11.65 -17.31
C VAL A 160 23.65 -12.58 -18.44
N LYS A 161 24.33 -13.68 -18.13
CA LYS A 161 24.80 -14.63 -19.14
C LYS A 161 23.64 -15.46 -19.69
N CYS A 162 23.58 -15.56 -21.02
CA CYS A 162 22.61 -16.40 -21.71
C CYS A 162 23.18 -17.81 -21.91
N HIS A 163 22.41 -18.82 -21.52
CA HIS A 163 22.73 -20.24 -21.67
C HIS A 163 22.07 -20.88 -22.90
N ARG A 164 21.49 -20.07 -23.81
CA ARG A 164 20.94 -20.55 -25.07
C ARG A 164 22.05 -21.17 -25.91
N HIS A 165 21.88 -22.43 -26.30
CA HIS A 165 22.76 -23.07 -27.27
C HIS A 165 22.61 -22.40 -28.64
N LEU A 166 23.64 -21.66 -29.04
CA LEU A 166 23.73 -21.07 -30.37
C LEU A 166 24.08 -22.18 -31.37
N THR A 167 23.15 -22.52 -32.25
CA THR A 167 23.45 -23.42 -33.36
C THR A 167 24.23 -22.61 -34.39
N VAL A 168 25.53 -22.87 -34.51
CA VAL A 168 26.35 -22.30 -35.58
C VAL A 168 26.00 -23.04 -36.88
N THR A 169 24.83 -22.77 -37.44
CA THR A 169 24.66 -22.99 -38.87
C THR A 169 25.59 -22.02 -39.58
N ALA A 170 26.42 -22.53 -40.49
CA ALA A 170 27.24 -21.72 -41.38
C ALA A 170 26.37 -20.94 -42.38
N GLN A 171 25.44 -20.12 -41.87
CA GLN A 171 24.76 -19.11 -42.64
C GLN A 171 25.81 -18.04 -42.93
N GLN A 172 26.22 -17.97 -44.19
CA GLN A 172 27.05 -16.87 -44.66
C GLN A 172 26.32 -15.58 -44.34
N LEU A 173 26.95 -14.73 -43.52
CA LEU A 173 26.48 -13.37 -43.26
C LEU A 173 26.18 -12.71 -44.60
N PRO A 174 25.03 -12.01 -44.75
CA PRO A 174 24.67 -11.35 -46.00
C PRO A 174 25.84 -10.49 -46.52
N GLU A 175 26.15 -10.59 -47.81
CA GLU A 175 27.24 -9.81 -48.43
C GLU A 175 27.09 -8.30 -48.15
N ASP A 176 25.83 -7.82 -48.07
CA ASP A 176 25.45 -6.44 -47.75
C ASP A 176 24.92 -6.26 -46.30
N LEU A 177 25.57 -6.85 -45.30
CA LEU A 177 25.17 -6.76 -43.87
C LEU A 177 24.90 -5.31 -43.42
N SER A 178 25.76 -4.37 -43.78
CA SER A 178 25.60 -2.96 -43.37
C SER A 178 24.35 -2.31 -43.98
N VAL A 179 24.00 -2.64 -45.22
CA VAL A 179 22.78 -2.15 -45.89
C VAL A 179 21.53 -2.75 -45.23
N LEU A 180 21.57 -4.05 -44.92
CA LEU A 180 20.49 -4.72 -44.20
C LEU A 180 20.26 -4.08 -42.83
N VAL A 181 21.31 -3.92 -42.02
CA VAL A 181 21.23 -3.33 -40.68
C VAL A 181 20.78 -1.87 -40.75
N ARG A 182 21.23 -1.09 -41.75
CA ARG A 182 20.76 0.28 -41.98
C ARG A 182 19.25 0.33 -42.20
N ARG A 183 18.69 -0.56 -43.02
CA ARG A 183 17.24 -0.63 -43.28
C ARG A 183 16.48 -1.04 -42.02
N LEU A 184 16.97 -2.03 -41.27
CA LEU A 184 16.33 -2.48 -40.03
C LEU A 184 16.39 -1.40 -38.93
N ARG A 185 17.49 -0.67 -38.83
CA ARG A 185 17.63 0.49 -37.95
C ARG A 185 16.63 1.59 -38.30
N HIS A 186 16.48 1.92 -39.58
CA HIS A 186 15.49 2.92 -40.00
C HIS A 186 14.05 2.48 -39.63
N MET A 187 13.72 1.19 -39.84
CA MET A 187 12.43 0.63 -39.41
C MET A 187 12.22 0.75 -37.90
N TYR A 188 13.24 0.45 -37.10
CA TYR A 188 13.20 0.60 -35.64
C TYR A 188 13.05 2.08 -35.22
N GLN A 189 13.80 3.01 -35.83
CA GLN A 189 13.75 4.44 -35.50
C GLN A 189 12.38 5.07 -35.78
N THR A 190 11.79 4.76 -36.94
CA THR A 190 10.46 5.26 -37.31
C THR A 190 9.41 4.80 -36.30
N ALA A 191 9.48 3.53 -35.87
CA ALA A 191 8.60 3.00 -34.83
C ALA A 191 8.86 3.64 -33.46
N LEU A 192 10.14 3.78 -33.06
CA LEU A 192 10.53 4.37 -31.79
C LEU A 192 10.01 5.81 -31.68
N LEU A 193 10.11 6.62 -32.74
CA LEU A 193 9.58 7.98 -32.75
C LEU A 193 8.07 8.03 -32.46
N ASN A 194 7.31 7.08 -33.01
CA ASN A 194 5.87 6.97 -32.75
C ASN A 194 5.59 6.59 -31.29
N VAL A 195 6.35 5.64 -30.72
CA VAL A 195 6.26 5.27 -29.30
C VAL A 195 6.61 6.44 -28.38
N LEU A 196 7.64 7.23 -28.71
CA LEU A 196 8.03 8.41 -27.93
C LEU A 196 6.93 9.47 -27.94
N LYS A 197 6.27 9.66 -29.09
CA LYS A 197 5.13 10.57 -29.28
C LYS A 197 3.78 10.00 -28.81
N SER A 198 3.76 8.77 -28.29
CA SER A 198 2.54 8.08 -27.88
C SER A 198 1.49 7.93 -28.99
N VAL A 199 1.93 7.77 -30.24
CA VAL A 199 1.07 7.58 -31.42
C VAL A 199 1.19 6.15 -31.90
N GLN A 200 0.06 5.46 -32.15
CA GLN A 200 0.04 4.10 -32.70
C GLN A 200 1.03 3.15 -31.97
N VAL A 201 0.99 3.15 -30.64
CA VAL A 201 2.01 2.53 -29.79
C VAL A 201 2.13 1.03 -30.06
N ASN A 202 1.03 0.27 -30.02
CA ASN A 202 1.06 -1.19 -30.21
C ASN A 202 1.55 -1.61 -31.61
N PRO A 203 1.07 -1.03 -32.72
CA PRO A 203 1.65 -1.29 -34.04
C PRO A 203 3.14 -0.95 -34.13
N SER A 204 3.58 0.12 -33.45
CA SER A 204 4.97 0.56 -33.44
C SER A 204 5.86 -0.41 -32.65
N LEU A 205 5.42 -0.88 -31.48
CA LEU A 205 6.11 -1.93 -30.71
C LEU A 205 6.24 -3.24 -31.53
N ALA A 206 5.19 -3.63 -32.26
CA ALA A 206 5.25 -4.78 -33.16
C ALA A 206 6.22 -4.57 -34.34
N MET A 207 6.38 -3.34 -34.83
CA MET A 207 7.37 -3.01 -35.86
C MET A 207 8.80 -3.04 -35.32
N MET A 208 9.03 -2.53 -34.11
CA MET A 208 10.33 -2.61 -33.41
C MET A 208 10.73 -4.07 -33.17
N THR A 209 9.79 -4.89 -32.69
CA THR A 209 9.99 -6.33 -32.44
C THR A 209 10.40 -7.06 -33.72
N ARG A 210 9.71 -6.80 -34.84
CA ARG A 210 10.07 -7.36 -36.16
C ARG A 210 11.46 -6.92 -36.63
N ALA A 211 11.89 -5.70 -36.31
CA ALA A 211 13.25 -5.25 -36.63
C ALA A 211 14.29 -6.07 -35.87
N LEU A 212 14.05 -6.29 -34.58
CA LEU A 212 14.94 -7.03 -33.69
C LEU A 212 15.03 -8.51 -34.04
N GLN A 213 13.91 -9.16 -34.39
CA GLN A 213 13.93 -10.55 -34.89
C GLN A 213 14.77 -10.72 -36.16
N ARG A 214 14.73 -9.73 -37.06
CA ARG A 214 15.57 -9.74 -38.27
C ARG A 214 17.04 -9.42 -37.98
N LEU A 215 17.31 -8.63 -36.93
CA LEU A 215 18.66 -8.38 -36.44
C LEU A 215 19.25 -9.61 -35.72
N GLU A 216 18.43 -10.33 -34.95
CA GLU A 216 18.78 -11.63 -34.37
C GLU A 216 19.24 -12.59 -35.47
N ALA A 217 18.43 -12.76 -36.52
CA ALA A 217 18.78 -13.61 -37.66
C ALA A 217 20.06 -13.14 -38.39
N ALA A 218 20.28 -11.82 -38.50
CA ALA A 218 21.47 -11.25 -39.14
C ALA A 218 22.75 -11.40 -38.29
N ALA A 219 22.61 -11.62 -36.98
CA ALA A 219 23.70 -11.84 -36.03
C ALA A 219 23.79 -13.30 -35.56
N ALA A 220 23.12 -14.23 -36.26
CA ALA A 220 22.99 -15.63 -35.85
C ALA A 220 24.35 -16.27 -35.52
N GLY A 221 24.37 -17.06 -34.44
CA GLY A 221 25.58 -17.74 -33.97
C GLY A 221 26.51 -16.89 -33.10
N SER A 222 26.18 -15.62 -32.83
CA SER A 222 27.00 -14.72 -31.99
C SER A 222 26.31 -14.33 -30.67
N ALA A 223 27.09 -13.81 -29.72
CA ALA A 223 26.56 -13.28 -28.46
C ALA A 223 25.53 -12.15 -28.68
N LEU A 224 25.74 -11.30 -29.69
CA LEU A 224 24.83 -10.21 -30.04
C LEU A 224 23.44 -10.72 -30.48
N SER A 225 23.34 -11.94 -31.04
CA SER A 225 22.06 -12.58 -31.33
C SER A 225 21.20 -12.76 -30.09
N ASN A 226 21.79 -13.15 -28.96
CA ASN A 226 21.07 -13.34 -27.70
C ASN A 226 20.51 -12.02 -27.18
N PHE A 227 21.25 -10.92 -27.35
CA PHE A 227 20.77 -9.59 -26.98
C PHE A 227 19.56 -9.15 -27.81
N TRP A 228 19.55 -9.37 -29.13
CA TRP A 228 18.39 -9.06 -29.97
C TRP A 228 17.17 -9.92 -29.65
N TRP A 229 17.41 -11.19 -29.35
CA TRP A 229 16.38 -12.12 -28.90
C TRP A 229 15.71 -11.63 -27.60
N LEU A 230 16.51 -11.23 -26.60
CA LEU A 230 16.03 -10.62 -25.36
C LEU A 230 15.22 -9.35 -25.64
N CYS A 231 15.77 -8.41 -26.43
CA CYS A 231 15.10 -7.16 -26.75
C CYS A 231 13.75 -7.37 -27.45
N GLY A 232 13.70 -8.30 -28.40
CA GLY A 232 12.48 -8.64 -29.14
C GLY A 232 11.40 -9.20 -28.21
N ALA A 233 11.76 -10.13 -27.33
CA ALA A 233 10.84 -10.69 -26.34
C ALA A 233 10.33 -9.64 -25.36
N THR A 234 11.21 -8.76 -24.83
CA THR A 234 10.80 -7.68 -23.92
C THR A 234 9.81 -6.72 -24.58
N LEU A 235 10.07 -6.27 -25.81
CA LEU A 235 9.16 -5.37 -26.53
C LEU A 235 7.82 -6.04 -26.89
N ALA A 236 7.85 -7.33 -27.25
CA ALA A 236 6.64 -8.11 -27.49
C ALA A 236 5.79 -8.23 -26.23
N ALA A 237 6.40 -8.58 -25.09
CA ALA A 237 5.72 -8.72 -23.80
C ALA A 237 5.14 -7.40 -23.30
N ILE A 238 5.88 -6.29 -23.45
CA ILE A 238 5.39 -4.93 -23.13
C ILE A 238 4.12 -4.59 -23.93
N GLY A 239 4.10 -4.90 -25.23
CA GLY A 239 2.94 -4.66 -26.07
C GLY A 239 1.76 -5.59 -25.77
N GLU A 240 2.02 -6.87 -25.52
CA GLU A 240 1.02 -7.88 -25.16
C GLU A 240 0.29 -7.51 -23.87
N LYS A 241 1.05 -7.14 -22.84
CA LYS A 241 0.52 -6.87 -21.49
C LYS A 241 0.14 -5.40 -21.28
N ASN A 242 0.23 -4.59 -22.33
CA ASN A 242 -0.05 -3.14 -22.30
C ASN A 242 0.67 -2.42 -21.15
N MET A 243 1.95 -2.74 -20.94
CA MET A 243 2.72 -2.21 -19.82
C MET A 243 2.94 -0.69 -19.95
N ARG A 244 3.02 0.03 -18.83
CA ARG A 244 3.16 1.49 -18.83
C ARG A 244 4.50 1.90 -19.45
N LEU A 245 4.48 2.85 -20.38
CA LEU A 245 5.69 3.34 -21.05
C LEU A 245 6.29 4.55 -20.33
N THR A 246 6.92 4.29 -19.18
CA THR A 246 7.63 5.30 -18.38
C THR A 246 8.78 5.95 -19.16
N LYS A 247 9.25 7.11 -18.68
CA LYS A 247 10.42 7.78 -19.25
C LYS A 247 11.65 6.88 -19.23
N SER A 248 11.84 6.11 -18.16
CA SER A 248 12.94 5.13 -18.02
C SER A 248 12.88 4.07 -19.12
N ARG A 249 11.72 3.43 -19.32
CA ARG A 249 11.51 2.41 -20.37
C ARG A 249 11.71 2.97 -21.78
N LYS A 250 11.26 4.20 -22.05
CA LYS A 250 11.54 4.90 -23.32
C LYS A 250 13.05 5.13 -23.54
N MET A 251 13.82 5.38 -22.47
CA MET A 251 15.29 5.47 -22.54
C MET A 251 15.94 4.12 -22.82
N VAL A 252 15.40 3.01 -22.31
CA VAL A 252 15.81 1.65 -22.66
C VAL A 252 15.64 1.40 -24.16
N PHE A 253 14.50 1.76 -24.74
CA PHE A 253 14.28 1.61 -26.18
C PHE A 253 15.26 2.43 -27.03
N SER A 254 15.64 3.60 -26.53
CA SER A 254 16.68 4.43 -27.15
C SER A 254 18.08 3.84 -26.97
N ALA A 255 18.33 3.12 -25.87
CA ALA A 255 19.59 2.40 -25.66
C ALA A 255 19.75 1.22 -26.62
N ILE A 256 18.67 0.48 -26.89
CA ILE A 256 18.63 -0.56 -27.93
C ILE A 256 18.99 0.06 -29.29
N GLU A 257 18.42 1.22 -29.66
CA GLU A 257 18.75 1.91 -30.91
C GLU A 257 20.26 2.21 -31.05
N ARG A 258 20.91 2.62 -29.95
CA ARG A 258 22.35 2.88 -29.94
C ARG A 258 23.16 1.62 -30.23
N GLU A 259 22.75 0.47 -29.72
CA GLU A 259 23.42 -0.80 -30.03
C GLU A 259 23.17 -1.21 -31.50
N ILE A 260 21.98 -0.97 -32.06
CA ILE A 260 21.71 -1.18 -33.50
C ILE A 260 22.62 -0.26 -34.34
N LYS A 261 22.77 1.00 -33.93
CA LYS A 261 23.67 1.96 -34.57
C LYS A 261 25.11 1.46 -34.58
N ARG A 262 25.62 0.95 -33.45
CA ARG A 262 26.97 0.37 -33.39
C ARG A 262 27.11 -0.80 -34.36
N PHE A 263 26.15 -1.72 -34.38
CA PHE A 263 26.17 -2.85 -35.31
C PHE A 263 26.18 -2.42 -36.78
N GLN A 264 25.47 -1.33 -37.12
CA GLN A 264 25.47 -0.78 -38.47
C GLN A 264 26.87 -0.30 -38.93
N PHE A 265 27.61 0.38 -38.04
CA PHE A 265 28.86 1.05 -38.38
C PHE A 265 30.10 0.17 -38.16
N GLU A 266 30.10 -0.64 -37.11
CA GLU A 266 31.22 -1.50 -36.73
C GLU A 266 31.10 -2.92 -37.31
N GLY A 267 29.90 -3.30 -37.80
CA GLY A 267 29.67 -4.53 -38.55
C GLY A 267 30.05 -5.79 -37.77
N LYS A 268 30.88 -6.65 -38.38
CA LYS A 268 31.25 -7.95 -37.79
C LYS A 268 32.07 -7.82 -36.50
N ALA A 269 32.74 -6.69 -36.27
CA ALA A 269 33.60 -6.50 -35.11
C ALA A 269 32.84 -6.54 -33.76
N VAL A 270 31.54 -6.26 -33.77
CA VAL A 270 30.70 -6.22 -32.55
C VAL A 270 29.88 -7.48 -32.31
N LEU A 271 29.97 -8.51 -33.16
CA LEU A 271 29.17 -9.74 -33.03
C LEU A 271 29.46 -10.48 -31.72
N GLU A 272 30.73 -10.57 -31.34
CA GLU A 272 31.16 -11.24 -30.10
C GLU A 272 31.28 -10.27 -28.91
N ARG A 273 30.93 -8.99 -29.09
CA ARG A 273 31.02 -8.00 -28.03
C ARG A 273 29.92 -8.24 -26.99
N GLU A 274 30.28 -8.23 -25.72
CA GLU A 274 29.31 -8.16 -24.63
C GLU A 274 28.62 -6.79 -24.59
N VAL A 275 27.30 -6.80 -24.62
CA VAL A 275 26.47 -5.59 -24.43
C VAL A 275 26.48 -5.21 -22.95
N ASP A 276 26.31 -3.92 -22.66
CA ASP A 276 26.25 -3.41 -21.30
C ASP A 276 25.30 -4.23 -20.41
N GLN A 277 25.84 -4.73 -19.30
CA GLN A 277 25.11 -5.62 -18.39
C GLN A 277 23.95 -4.89 -17.72
N SER A 278 24.05 -3.58 -17.51
CA SER A 278 22.97 -2.79 -16.90
C SER A 278 21.72 -2.76 -17.79
N LEU A 279 21.91 -2.61 -19.11
CA LEU A 279 20.83 -2.65 -20.10
C LEU A 279 20.19 -4.05 -20.18
N GLN A 280 20.99 -5.12 -20.16
CA GLN A 280 20.48 -6.49 -20.18
C GLN A 280 19.67 -6.79 -18.91
N LYS A 281 20.18 -6.38 -17.75
CA LYS A 281 19.49 -6.53 -16.46
C LYS A 281 18.13 -5.81 -16.47
N GLU A 282 18.08 -4.59 -16.99
CA GLU A 282 16.83 -3.83 -17.12
C GLU A 282 15.83 -4.53 -18.05
N LEU A 283 16.27 -5.05 -19.20
CA LEU A 283 15.41 -5.79 -20.13
C LEU A 283 14.87 -7.09 -19.53
N LEU A 284 15.70 -7.82 -18.78
CA LEU A 284 15.30 -9.05 -18.08
C LEU A 284 14.30 -8.75 -16.98
N TYR A 285 14.50 -7.67 -16.22
CA TYR A 285 13.55 -7.21 -15.21
C TYR A 285 12.19 -6.89 -15.84
N LEU A 286 12.15 -6.10 -16.92
CA LEU A 286 10.92 -5.75 -17.61
C LEU A 286 10.22 -6.98 -18.21
N LEU A 287 10.99 -7.93 -18.76
CA LEU A 287 10.44 -9.17 -19.29
C LEU A 287 9.83 -10.06 -18.20
N ALA A 288 10.50 -10.17 -17.04
CA ALA A 288 9.98 -10.90 -15.89
C ALA A 288 8.71 -10.22 -15.33
N LEU A 289 8.72 -8.89 -15.23
CA LEU A 289 7.59 -8.08 -14.73
C LEU A 289 6.32 -8.26 -15.57
N ALA A 290 6.46 -8.53 -16.87
CA ALA A 290 5.34 -8.73 -17.77
C ALA A 290 4.48 -9.96 -17.44
N HIS A 291 5.04 -11.00 -16.81
CA HIS A 291 4.34 -12.28 -16.59
C HIS A 291 3.64 -12.80 -17.87
N SER A 292 4.36 -12.72 -18.99
CA SER A 292 3.87 -13.21 -20.28
C SER A 292 3.96 -14.73 -20.30
N GLU A 293 2.85 -15.37 -20.66
CA GLU A 293 2.73 -16.82 -20.79
C GLU A 293 3.16 -17.31 -22.18
N GLN A 294 3.63 -16.40 -23.04
CA GLN A 294 4.05 -16.76 -24.38
C GLN A 294 5.26 -17.69 -24.33
N PRO A 295 5.27 -18.80 -25.09
CA PRO A 295 6.40 -19.76 -25.09
C PRO A 295 7.75 -19.11 -25.37
N HIS A 296 7.75 -18.06 -26.20
CA HIS A 296 8.96 -17.30 -26.53
C HIS A 296 9.53 -16.56 -25.31
N THR A 297 8.69 -15.88 -24.53
CA THR A 297 9.08 -15.16 -23.31
C THR A 297 9.65 -16.11 -22.28
N ILE A 298 8.95 -17.22 -22.03
CA ILE A 298 9.36 -18.25 -21.08
C ILE A 298 10.74 -18.82 -21.46
N ALA A 299 10.95 -19.11 -22.76
CA ALA A 299 12.24 -19.60 -23.24
C ALA A 299 13.39 -18.61 -23.02
N VAL A 300 13.15 -17.30 -23.21
CA VAL A 300 14.14 -16.25 -22.93
C VAL A 300 14.49 -16.22 -21.45
N LEU A 301 13.50 -16.10 -20.57
CA LEU A 301 13.74 -16.05 -19.12
C LEU A 301 14.48 -17.29 -18.62
N ALA A 302 14.09 -18.48 -19.08
CA ALA A 302 14.76 -19.74 -18.75
C ALA A 302 16.23 -19.75 -19.22
N ALA A 303 16.50 -19.28 -20.44
CA ALA A 303 17.87 -19.23 -20.97
C ALA A 303 18.78 -18.26 -20.21
N TYR A 304 18.23 -17.23 -19.56
CA TYR A 304 18.97 -16.31 -18.71
C TYR A 304 18.93 -16.69 -17.22
N GLY A 305 18.31 -17.82 -16.87
CA GLY A 305 18.18 -18.29 -15.48
C GLY A 305 17.35 -17.34 -14.59
N VAL A 306 16.39 -16.61 -15.18
CA VAL A 306 15.51 -15.69 -14.46
C VAL A 306 14.25 -16.42 -14.05
N GLY A 307 14.05 -16.58 -12.74
CA GLY A 307 12.81 -17.10 -12.16
C GLY A 307 11.67 -16.07 -12.16
N PRO A 308 10.44 -16.50 -11.83
CA PRO A 308 9.32 -15.58 -11.67
C PRO A 308 9.61 -14.58 -10.52
N ILE A 309 9.09 -13.37 -10.66
CA ILE A 309 9.14 -12.35 -9.61
C ILE A 309 7.80 -12.33 -8.86
N GLY A 310 7.79 -11.94 -7.59
CA GLY A 310 6.59 -12.02 -6.72
C GLY A 310 5.53 -10.94 -6.94
N TYR A 311 5.56 -10.21 -8.06
CA TYR A 311 4.58 -9.17 -8.36
C TYR A 311 4.56 -8.83 -9.86
N THR A 312 3.40 -8.39 -10.35
CA THR A 312 3.15 -8.03 -11.75
C THR A 312 3.23 -6.53 -12.00
N GLU A 313 3.30 -6.12 -13.28
CA GLU A 313 3.16 -4.71 -13.67
C GLU A 313 1.86 -4.07 -13.15
N SER A 314 0.74 -4.79 -13.23
CA SER A 314 -0.57 -4.30 -12.77
C SER A 314 -0.62 -4.09 -11.26
N GLU A 315 -0.04 -5.01 -10.48
CA GLU A 315 0.06 -4.85 -9.03
C GLU A 315 0.98 -3.67 -8.69
N LEU A 316 2.14 -3.57 -9.36
CA LEU A 316 3.06 -2.46 -9.15
C LEU A 316 2.40 -1.10 -9.44
N ALA A 317 1.61 -1.00 -10.51
CA ALA A 317 0.85 0.21 -10.83
C ALA A 317 -0.17 0.56 -9.75
N ARG A 318 -0.93 -0.43 -9.27
CA ARG A 318 -1.91 -0.26 -8.19
C ARG A 318 -1.26 0.20 -6.88
N GLU A 319 -0.17 -0.45 -6.45
CA GLU A 319 0.52 -0.07 -5.22
C GLU A 319 1.20 1.32 -5.35
N MET A 320 1.63 1.70 -6.55
CA MET A 320 2.13 3.05 -6.81
C MET A 320 1.04 4.11 -6.69
N GLU A 321 -0.18 3.83 -7.16
CA GLU A 321 -1.32 4.73 -6.98
C GLU A 321 -1.66 4.90 -5.50
N PHE A 322 -1.61 3.81 -4.72
CA PHE A 322 -1.78 3.88 -3.26
C PHE A 322 -0.78 4.85 -2.62
N LEU A 323 0.51 4.78 -2.96
CA LEU A 323 1.52 5.67 -2.37
C LEU A 323 1.31 7.14 -2.72
N ASN A 324 0.72 7.45 -3.87
CA ASN A 324 0.43 8.82 -4.29
C ASN A 324 -0.90 9.36 -3.72
N GLY A 325 -1.75 8.50 -3.14
CA GLY A 325 -3.00 8.89 -2.47
C GLY A 325 -2.79 9.39 -1.02
N PRO A 326 -3.80 10.06 -0.42
CA PRO A 326 -3.73 10.58 0.95
C PRO A 326 -3.50 9.49 2.01
N SER A 327 -2.81 9.83 3.11
CA SER A 327 -2.51 8.88 4.20
C SER A 327 -3.74 8.47 5.00
N ALA A 328 -3.76 7.26 5.58
CA ALA A 328 -4.85 6.84 6.47
C ALA A 328 -5.00 7.78 7.67
N ASN A 329 -3.91 8.30 8.22
CA ASN A 329 -3.96 9.28 9.31
C ASN A 329 -4.60 10.60 8.86
N THR A 330 -4.24 11.10 7.67
CA THR A 330 -4.86 12.31 7.10
C THR A 330 -6.35 12.09 6.86
N ILE A 331 -6.73 10.93 6.33
CA ILE A 331 -8.12 10.56 6.10
C ILE A 331 -8.86 10.44 7.43
N SER A 332 -8.28 9.78 8.44
CA SER A 332 -8.89 9.59 9.76
C SER A 332 -9.10 10.92 10.48
N SER A 333 -8.11 11.81 10.47
CA SER A 333 -8.24 13.16 11.05
C SER A 333 -9.31 13.96 10.32
N MET A 334 -9.34 13.92 8.98
CA MET A 334 -10.37 14.58 8.20
C MET A 334 -11.76 14.00 8.46
N VAL A 335 -11.89 12.67 8.51
CA VAL A 335 -13.15 11.96 8.83
C VAL A 335 -13.63 12.35 10.22
N THR A 336 -12.75 12.44 11.21
CA THR A 336 -13.08 12.86 12.58
C THR A 336 -13.64 14.28 12.57
N VAL A 337 -12.93 15.23 11.94
CA VAL A 337 -13.38 16.62 11.82
C VAL A 337 -14.72 16.72 11.08
N LEU A 338 -14.87 16.00 9.96
CA LEU A 338 -16.13 15.99 9.20
C LEU A 338 -17.28 15.39 9.99
N THR A 339 -17.02 14.36 10.78
CA THR A 339 -18.02 13.70 11.64
C THR A 339 -18.48 14.65 12.75
N ASP A 340 -17.54 15.36 13.39
CA ASP A 340 -17.85 16.35 14.44
C ASP A 340 -18.68 17.53 13.88
N GLU A 341 -18.30 18.06 12.72
CA GLU A 341 -19.02 19.13 12.04
C GLU A 341 -20.42 18.70 11.58
N LEU A 342 -20.55 17.46 11.09
CA LEU A 342 -21.84 16.89 10.68
C LEU A 342 -22.74 16.63 11.89
N HIS A 343 -22.19 16.15 13.00
CA HIS A 343 -22.93 15.96 14.26
C HIS A 343 -23.42 17.30 14.82
N SER A 344 -22.58 18.33 14.81
CA SER A 344 -22.96 19.71 15.20
C SER A 344 -24.13 20.22 14.35
N THR A 345 -24.05 20.04 13.04
CA THR A 345 -25.11 20.41 12.08
C THR A 345 -26.42 19.68 12.35
N LYS A 346 -26.37 18.36 12.54
CA LYS A 346 -27.54 17.51 12.83
C LYS A 346 -28.25 17.97 14.10
N ASN A 347 -27.50 18.31 15.15
CA ASN A 347 -28.06 18.87 16.38
C ASN A 347 -28.83 20.19 16.16
N ILE A 348 -28.36 21.07 15.26
CA ILE A 348 -29.08 22.30 14.90
C ILE A 348 -30.40 21.97 14.20
N LEU A 349 -30.36 21.03 13.24
CA LEU A 349 -31.54 20.59 12.50
C LEU A 349 -32.58 19.89 13.40
N GLU A 350 -32.12 19.05 14.34
CA GLU A 350 -32.99 18.39 15.33
C GLU A 350 -33.67 19.39 16.27
N ARG A 351 -32.92 20.41 16.75
CA ARG A 351 -33.52 21.49 17.55
C ARG A 351 -34.55 22.28 16.74
N ALA A 352 -34.30 22.55 15.47
CA ALA A 352 -35.27 23.20 14.59
C ALA A 352 -36.52 22.34 14.35
N ALA A 353 -36.36 21.02 14.27
CA ALA A 353 -37.49 20.09 14.15
C ALA A 353 -38.39 20.08 15.40
N GLN A 354 -37.81 20.28 16.58
CA GLN A 354 -38.54 20.29 17.86
C GLN A 354 -39.07 21.69 18.25
N GLY A 355 -38.30 22.75 17.97
CA GLY A 355 -38.56 24.13 18.41
C GLY A 355 -39.10 25.07 17.33
N GLY A 356 -39.27 24.57 16.10
CA GLY A 356 -39.79 25.33 14.96
C GLY A 356 -38.71 25.88 14.04
N ALA A 357 -39.06 26.04 12.76
CA ALA A 357 -38.15 26.45 11.68
C ALA A 357 -37.52 27.84 11.87
N GLU A 358 -38.04 28.67 12.77
CA GLU A 358 -37.48 29.97 13.12
C GLU A 358 -36.05 29.85 13.68
N LEU A 359 -35.73 28.75 14.37
CA LEU A 359 -34.39 28.44 14.88
C LEU A 359 -33.35 28.23 13.76
N LEU A 360 -33.78 27.88 12.54
CA LEU A 360 -32.88 27.81 11.38
C LEU A 360 -32.44 29.20 10.94
N ASN A 361 -33.26 30.24 11.14
CA ASN A 361 -32.91 31.61 10.80
C ASN A 361 -31.86 32.20 11.76
N ASP A 362 -31.79 31.68 12.98
CA ASP A 362 -30.85 32.11 14.02
C ASP A 362 -29.48 31.41 13.94
N SER A 363 -29.31 30.50 12.97
CA SER A 363 -28.07 29.72 12.77
C SER A 363 -27.45 29.95 11.39
N PRO A 364 -26.89 31.15 11.10
CA PRO A 364 -26.28 31.46 9.81
C PRO A 364 -25.07 30.59 9.47
N GLU A 365 -24.37 30.09 10.50
CA GLU A 365 -23.19 29.21 10.37
C GLU A 365 -23.54 27.83 9.77
N LEU A 366 -24.80 27.37 9.92
CA LEU A 366 -25.26 26.06 9.44
C LEU A 366 -25.00 25.86 7.94
N LEU A 367 -25.40 26.83 7.11
CA LEU A 367 -25.21 26.74 5.67
C LEU A 367 -23.72 26.82 5.28
N GLU A 368 -22.91 27.56 6.03
CA GLU A 368 -21.48 27.66 5.79
C GLU A 368 -20.77 26.33 6.11
N THR A 369 -21.08 25.74 7.26
CA THR A 369 -20.56 24.43 7.67
C THR A 369 -20.98 23.33 6.68
N LEU A 370 -22.25 23.27 6.29
CA LEU A 370 -22.71 22.28 5.30
C LEU A 370 -22.02 22.44 3.94
N LYS A 371 -21.79 23.68 3.48
CA LYS A 371 -21.04 23.95 2.24
C LYS A 371 -19.60 23.46 2.35
N LYS A 372 -18.93 23.74 3.47
CA LYS A 372 -17.56 23.25 3.74
C LYS A 372 -17.50 21.72 3.68
N ILE A 373 -18.42 21.03 4.37
CA ILE A 373 -18.52 19.57 4.34
C ILE A 373 -18.71 19.08 2.89
N ALA A 374 -19.65 19.67 2.14
CA ALA A 374 -19.93 19.26 0.77
C ALA A 374 -18.73 19.45 -0.17
N ASP A 375 -17.99 20.54 -0.02
CA ASP A 375 -16.81 20.82 -0.84
C ASP A 375 -15.64 19.89 -0.51
N ILE A 376 -15.41 19.59 0.78
CA ILE A 376 -14.41 18.59 1.19
C ILE A 376 -14.75 17.22 0.62
N LEU A 377 -16.01 16.77 0.71
CA LEU A 377 -16.45 15.51 0.11
C LEU A 377 -16.20 15.47 -1.40
N SER A 378 -16.39 16.60 -2.10
CA SER A 378 -16.10 16.70 -3.53
C SER A 378 -14.60 16.57 -3.82
N ILE A 379 -13.74 17.16 -3.00
CA ILE A 379 -12.27 17.12 -3.15
C ILE A 379 -11.75 15.69 -2.92
N VAL A 380 -12.34 14.95 -1.97
CA VAL A 380 -11.98 13.57 -1.62
C VAL A 380 -12.52 12.55 -2.64
N GLY A 381 -13.33 13.01 -3.60
CA GLY A 381 -13.89 12.15 -4.66
C GLY A 381 -15.22 11.49 -4.31
N LEU A 382 -15.85 11.86 -3.19
CA LEU A 382 -17.21 11.45 -2.83
C LEU A 382 -18.26 12.37 -3.48
N VAL A 383 -18.37 12.26 -4.80
CA VAL A 383 -19.19 13.15 -5.64
C VAL A 383 -20.68 12.98 -5.35
N SER A 384 -21.15 11.74 -5.14
CA SER A 384 -22.58 11.47 -4.88
C SER A 384 -23.07 12.04 -3.53
N PRO A 385 -22.38 11.80 -2.39
CA PRO A 385 -22.67 12.46 -1.11
C PRO A 385 -22.58 13.98 -1.18
N SER A 386 -21.54 14.52 -1.83
CA SER A 386 -21.36 15.98 -2.00
C SER A 386 -22.56 16.61 -2.72
N ASN A 387 -22.98 16.04 -3.85
CA ASN A 387 -24.11 16.56 -4.62
C ASN A 387 -25.44 16.45 -3.85
N SER A 388 -25.65 15.34 -3.12
CA SER A 388 -26.83 15.17 -2.27
C SER A 388 -26.87 16.25 -1.18
N LEU A 389 -25.74 16.53 -0.55
CA LEU A 389 -25.64 17.58 0.47
C LEU A 389 -25.88 18.98 -0.11
N LYS A 390 -25.35 19.27 -1.31
CA LYS A 390 -25.60 20.53 -2.04
C LYS A 390 -27.08 20.79 -2.33
N GLN A 391 -27.84 19.75 -2.66
CA GLN A 391 -29.29 19.87 -2.84
C GLN A 391 -30.03 20.23 -1.54
N GLU A 392 -29.64 19.63 -0.41
CA GLU A 392 -30.27 19.99 0.87
C GLU A 392 -29.88 21.40 1.34
N ILE A 393 -28.64 21.84 1.08
CA ILE A 393 -28.21 23.23 1.32
C ILE A 393 -29.10 24.23 0.57
N GLU A 394 -29.44 23.96 -0.69
CA GLU A 394 -30.35 24.81 -1.47
C GLU A 394 -31.75 24.86 -0.85
N LYS A 395 -32.29 23.72 -0.40
CA LYS A 395 -33.60 23.68 0.27
C LYS A 395 -33.60 24.48 1.57
N ILE A 396 -32.59 24.28 2.42
CA ILE A 396 -32.45 25.00 3.70
C ILE A 396 -32.31 26.51 3.45
N ALA A 397 -31.53 26.91 2.45
CA ALA A 397 -31.39 28.32 2.07
C ALA A 397 -32.72 28.93 1.58
N GLN A 398 -33.53 28.17 0.83
CA GLN A 398 -34.86 28.60 0.43
C GLN A 398 -35.81 28.75 1.63
N TRP A 399 -35.74 27.86 2.62
CA TRP A 399 -36.53 27.98 3.85
C TRP A 399 -36.18 29.25 4.63
N GLN A 400 -34.89 29.53 4.78
CA GLN A 400 -34.41 30.75 5.45
C GLN A 400 -34.83 32.02 4.70
N ALA A 401 -34.69 32.02 3.36
CA ALA A 401 -35.02 33.19 2.54
C ALA A 401 -36.53 33.49 2.50
N SER A 402 -37.37 32.45 2.47
CA SER A 402 -38.83 32.59 2.37
C SER A 402 -39.53 32.74 3.72
N ARG A 403 -38.84 32.50 4.85
CA ARG A 403 -39.43 32.39 6.20
C ARG A 403 -40.64 31.46 6.24
N SER A 404 -40.64 30.43 5.39
CA SER A 404 -41.75 29.48 5.28
C SER A 404 -41.75 28.52 6.46
N ALA A 405 -42.94 28.07 6.89
CA ALA A 405 -43.05 26.98 7.84
C ALA A 405 -42.49 25.69 7.20
N VAL A 406 -41.47 25.10 7.83
CA VAL A 406 -40.88 23.83 7.39
C VAL A 406 -41.72 22.69 7.96
N THR A 407 -42.09 21.74 7.12
CA THR A 407 -42.86 20.56 7.54
C THR A 407 -41.95 19.48 8.12
N ALA A 408 -42.47 18.65 9.02
CA ALA A 408 -41.71 17.53 9.60
C ALA A 408 -41.19 16.55 8.51
N ASP A 409 -41.96 16.32 7.44
CA ASP A 409 -41.58 15.46 6.33
C ASP A 409 -40.37 16.01 5.54
N GLN A 410 -40.31 17.33 5.35
CA GLN A 410 -39.17 17.99 4.70
C GLN A 410 -37.89 17.92 5.56
N LEU A 411 -38.01 18.04 6.88
CA LEU A 411 -36.87 17.87 7.79
C LEU A 411 -36.39 16.43 7.83
N LEU A 412 -37.31 15.46 7.74
CA LEU A 412 -36.98 14.04 7.67
C LEU A 412 -36.12 13.73 6.43
N GLN A 413 -36.46 14.30 5.27
CA GLN A 413 -35.65 14.13 4.04
C GLN A 413 -34.22 14.69 4.16
N VAL A 414 -34.06 15.82 4.86
CA VAL A 414 -32.73 16.37 5.16
C VAL A 414 -31.98 15.43 6.09
N ALA A 415 -32.64 14.93 7.14
CA ALA A 415 -32.05 13.99 8.10
C ALA A 415 -31.60 12.69 7.42
N ASP A 416 -32.40 12.13 6.51
CA ASP A 416 -32.03 10.95 5.72
C ASP A 416 -30.78 11.20 4.86
N THR A 417 -30.69 12.39 4.27
CA THR A 417 -29.50 12.77 3.51
C THR A 417 -28.28 12.96 4.42
N MET A 418 -28.45 13.54 5.62
CA MET A 418 -27.37 13.64 6.60
C MET A 418 -26.88 12.26 7.03
N LEU A 419 -27.79 11.31 7.29
CA LEU A 419 -27.45 9.94 7.65
C LEU A 419 -26.71 9.20 6.52
N TYR A 420 -27.11 9.41 5.27
CA TYR A 420 -26.41 8.89 4.11
C TYR A 420 -24.98 9.46 4.00
N VAL A 421 -24.82 10.78 4.19
CA VAL A 421 -23.51 11.44 4.16
C VAL A 421 -22.64 10.94 5.33
N GLU A 422 -23.18 10.86 6.53
CA GLU A 422 -22.55 10.31 7.74
C GLU A 422 -22.07 8.88 7.52
N SER A 423 -22.94 8.01 6.97
CA SER A 423 -22.59 6.64 6.61
C SER A 423 -21.46 6.60 5.59
N THR A 424 -21.49 7.47 4.58
CA THR A 424 -20.42 7.47 3.56
C THR A 424 -19.10 7.97 4.13
N ILE A 425 -19.13 8.94 5.05
CA ILE A 425 -17.95 9.42 5.79
C ILE A 425 -17.40 8.31 6.71
N ALA A 426 -18.25 7.59 7.44
CA ALA A 426 -17.84 6.45 8.24
C ALA A 426 -17.20 5.33 7.38
N GLY A 427 -17.71 5.15 6.16
CA GLY A 427 -17.14 4.25 5.16
C GLY A 427 -15.71 4.60 4.75
N LEU A 428 -15.31 5.88 4.82
CA LEU A 428 -13.92 6.31 4.54
C LEU A 428 -12.95 5.81 5.62
N HIS A 429 -13.38 5.73 6.88
CA HIS A 429 -12.53 5.24 7.99
C HIS A 429 -12.09 3.78 7.77
N ASN A 430 -12.96 2.99 7.14
CA ASN A 430 -12.74 1.57 6.87
C ASN A 430 -12.12 1.31 5.48
N ALA A 431 -11.87 2.34 4.68
CA ALA A 431 -11.45 2.20 3.29
C ALA A 431 -10.03 2.73 3.07
N ASN A 432 -9.14 1.84 2.66
CA ASN A 432 -7.94 2.24 1.93
C ASN A 432 -8.39 2.98 0.66
N LEU A 433 -8.20 4.30 0.64
CA LEU A 433 -8.62 5.17 -0.46
C LEU A 433 -7.77 4.91 -1.71
N SER A 434 -8.22 3.96 -2.54
CA SER A 434 -7.86 3.90 -3.95
C SER A 434 -9.00 4.45 -4.81
N ASP A 435 -8.69 4.91 -6.02
CA ASP A 435 -9.69 5.39 -6.99
C ASP A 435 -10.75 4.33 -7.29
N ASP A 436 -10.36 3.05 -7.36
CA ASP A 436 -11.29 1.92 -7.53
C ASP A 436 -12.26 1.78 -6.35
N LYS A 437 -11.78 2.01 -5.13
CA LYS A 437 -12.60 1.92 -3.91
C LYS A 437 -13.54 3.12 -3.80
N LEU A 438 -13.08 4.32 -4.14
CA LEU A 438 -13.91 5.52 -4.26
C LEU A 438 -14.99 5.34 -5.34
N ALA A 439 -14.66 4.71 -6.46
CA ALA A 439 -15.64 4.36 -7.48
C ALA A 439 -16.69 3.35 -6.96
N GLN A 440 -16.28 2.35 -6.17
CA GLN A 440 -17.21 1.43 -5.51
C GLN A 440 -18.13 2.16 -4.53
N ILE A 441 -17.59 3.04 -3.68
CA ILE A 441 -18.39 3.81 -2.70
C ILE A 441 -19.38 4.72 -3.43
N ASN A 442 -18.96 5.39 -4.51
CA ASN A 442 -19.85 6.21 -5.34
C ASN A 442 -20.93 5.37 -6.08
N ALA A 443 -20.68 4.08 -6.31
CA ALA A 443 -21.62 3.17 -6.96
C ALA A 443 -22.62 2.52 -5.98
N LEU A 444 -22.39 2.63 -4.66
CA LEU A 444 -23.34 2.14 -3.65
C LEU A 444 -24.63 2.96 -3.69
N SER A 445 -25.77 2.28 -3.63
CA SER A 445 -27.05 2.94 -3.36
C SER A 445 -27.09 3.49 -1.93
N ARG A 446 -27.91 4.52 -1.68
CA ARG A 446 -28.08 5.12 -0.35
C ARG A 446 -28.39 4.07 0.73
N ASP A 447 -29.36 3.18 0.45
CA ASP A 447 -29.77 2.13 1.38
C ASP A 447 -28.65 1.11 1.66
N ALA A 448 -27.85 0.76 0.65
CA ALA A 448 -26.74 -0.17 0.81
C ALA A 448 -25.60 0.45 1.63
N ALA A 449 -25.30 1.73 1.43
CA ALA A 449 -24.29 2.46 2.18
C ALA A 449 -24.68 2.59 3.67
N MET A 450 -25.94 2.89 3.97
CA MET A 450 -26.43 2.99 5.34
C MET A 450 -26.46 1.62 6.05
N THR A 451 -27.00 0.59 5.40
CA THR A 451 -27.10 -0.77 5.97
C THR A 451 -25.71 -1.35 6.28
N ASN A 452 -24.75 -1.20 5.35
CA ASN A 452 -23.39 -1.72 5.55
C ASN A 452 -22.68 -1.04 6.74
N ASN A 453 -22.86 0.27 6.92
CA ASN A 453 -22.26 0.98 8.05
C ASN A 453 -22.93 0.64 9.37
N GLN A 454 -24.26 0.54 9.41
CA GLN A 454 -24.97 0.12 10.63
C GLN A 454 -24.53 -1.27 11.11
N ILE A 455 -24.31 -2.20 10.18
CA ILE A 455 -23.76 -3.52 10.52
C ILE A 455 -22.33 -3.37 11.05
N ALA A 456 -21.46 -2.60 10.38
CA ALA A 456 -20.09 -2.41 10.83
C ALA A 456 -20.00 -1.71 12.20
N GLU A 457 -20.88 -0.75 12.48
CA GLU A 457 -20.97 -0.07 13.76
C GLU A 457 -21.48 -1.01 14.86
N ALA A 458 -22.51 -1.80 14.57
CA ALA A 458 -23.00 -2.82 15.50
C ALA A 458 -21.92 -3.87 15.80
N GLU A 459 -21.17 -4.33 14.79
CA GLU A 459 -20.03 -5.22 14.96
C GLU A 459 -18.96 -4.60 15.87
N LYS A 460 -18.60 -3.33 15.63
CA LYS A 460 -17.63 -2.61 16.45
C LYS A 460 -18.07 -2.49 17.91
N ILE A 461 -19.32 -2.13 18.16
CA ILE A 461 -19.87 -2.04 19.52
C ILE A 461 -19.75 -3.38 20.26
N VAL A 462 -20.03 -4.50 19.57
CA VAL A 462 -19.89 -5.84 20.17
C VAL A 462 -18.44 -6.17 20.50
N ILE A 463 -17.48 -5.76 19.66
CA ILE A 463 -16.04 -5.94 19.91
C ILE A 463 -15.58 -5.06 21.09
N ASP A 464 -15.97 -3.78 21.11
CA ASP A 464 -15.61 -2.85 22.20
C ASP A 464 -16.15 -3.36 23.55
N GLU A 465 -17.39 -3.85 23.60
CA GLU A 465 -17.96 -4.45 24.81
C GLU A 465 -17.23 -5.74 25.22
N ALA A 466 -16.83 -6.57 24.25
CA ALA A 466 -16.07 -7.78 24.49
C ALA A 466 -14.71 -7.48 25.16
N GLU A 467 -14.00 -6.45 24.70
CA GLU A 467 -12.74 -6.01 25.30
C GLU A 467 -12.92 -5.46 26.73
N VAL A 468 -13.97 -4.66 26.96
CA VAL A 468 -14.30 -4.19 28.31
C VAL A 468 -14.56 -5.38 29.24
N GLY A 469 -15.23 -6.42 28.74
CA GLY A 469 -15.42 -7.69 29.41
C GLY A 469 -14.09 -8.37 29.77
N LEU A 470 -13.21 -8.59 28.79
CA LEU A 470 -11.90 -9.23 29.00
C LEU A 470 -10.98 -8.43 29.95
N ALA A 471 -10.95 -7.10 29.82
CA ALA A 471 -10.22 -6.22 30.72
C ALA A 471 -10.74 -6.33 32.16
N THR A 472 -12.04 -6.54 32.34
CA THR A 472 -12.65 -6.78 33.66
C THR A 472 -12.25 -8.15 34.21
N VAL A 473 -12.22 -9.20 33.38
CA VAL A 473 -11.71 -10.53 33.77
C VAL A 473 -10.27 -10.43 34.25
N LYS A 474 -9.39 -9.78 33.50
CA LYS A 474 -7.97 -9.58 33.88
C LYS A 474 -7.82 -8.86 35.22
N ARG A 475 -8.54 -7.76 35.44
CA ARG A 475 -8.54 -7.02 36.72
C ARG A 475 -9.00 -7.91 37.88
N ALA A 476 -10.05 -8.70 37.67
CA ALA A 476 -10.57 -9.61 38.68
C ALA A 476 -9.57 -10.75 39.01
N LEU A 477 -8.86 -11.28 38.00
CA LEU A 477 -7.81 -12.29 38.21
C LEU A 477 -6.61 -11.73 38.98
N SER A 478 -6.18 -10.49 38.70
CA SER A 478 -5.13 -9.83 39.49
C SER A 478 -5.56 -9.67 40.95
N ALA A 479 -6.78 -9.18 41.19
CA ALA A 479 -7.32 -9.05 42.55
C ALA A 479 -7.44 -10.40 43.26
N PHE A 480 -7.82 -11.47 42.55
CA PHE A 480 -7.84 -12.83 43.07
C PHE A 480 -6.45 -13.32 43.50
N ALA A 481 -5.43 -13.10 42.67
CA ALA A 481 -4.05 -13.49 42.99
C ALA A 481 -3.50 -12.68 44.19
N GLU A 482 -3.80 -11.39 44.29
CA GLU A 482 -3.33 -10.49 45.35
C GLU A 482 -4.05 -10.69 46.70
N SER A 483 -5.30 -11.17 46.68
CA SER A 483 -6.14 -11.41 47.86
C SER A 483 -5.92 -12.79 48.50
N ASN A 484 -4.79 -13.44 48.21
CA ASN A 484 -4.52 -14.82 48.65
C ASN A 484 -5.59 -15.81 48.16
N TYR A 485 -6.03 -15.64 46.91
CA TYR A 485 -7.01 -16.47 46.21
C TYR A 485 -8.44 -16.42 46.81
N ASP A 486 -8.90 -15.22 47.20
CA ASP A 486 -10.30 -15.03 47.62
C ASP A 486 -11.25 -15.12 46.42
N LYS A 487 -12.00 -16.23 46.37
CA LYS A 487 -12.99 -16.55 45.34
C LYS A 487 -14.06 -15.47 45.16
N GLY A 488 -14.26 -14.58 46.15
CA GLY A 488 -15.12 -13.41 46.05
C GLY A 488 -14.82 -12.54 44.82
N HIS A 489 -13.55 -12.41 44.43
CA HIS A 489 -13.12 -11.57 43.31
C HIS A 489 -13.45 -12.14 41.92
N ILE A 490 -13.61 -13.47 41.79
CA ILE A 490 -13.81 -14.14 40.50
C ILE A 490 -15.24 -14.65 40.29
N ARG A 491 -16.13 -14.45 41.27
CA ARG A 491 -17.47 -15.05 41.28
C ARG A 491 -18.36 -14.62 40.10
N ASN A 492 -18.13 -13.43 39.55
CA ASN A 492 -18.86 -12.89 38.40
C ASN A 492 -18.17 -13.16 37.05
N ILE A 493 -16.95 -13.71 37.03
CA ILE A 493 -16.18 -13.94 35.80
C ILE A 493 -16.89 -14.88 34.83
N PRO A 494 -17.50 -16.01 35.24
CA PRO A 494 -18.19 -16.89 34.28
C PRO A 494 -19.30 -16.18 33.51
N GLY A 495 -20.07 -15.31 34.17
CA GLY A 495 -21.11 -14.52 33.51
C GLY A 495 -20.56 -13.49 32.53
N ILE A 496 -19.42 -12.87 32.84
CA ILE A 496 -18.73 -11.96 31.92
C ILE A 496 -18.22 -12.73 30.71
N LEU A 497 -17.54 -13.87 30.92
CA LEU A 497 -17.03 -14.71 29.84
C LEU A 497 -18.15 -15.24 28.94
N ASP A 498 -19.31 -15.61 29.49
CA ASP A 498 -20.47 -16.04 28.70
C ASP A 498 -21.05 -14.89 27.85
N SER A 499 -21.09 -13.67 28.40
CA SER A 499 -21.49 -12.47 27.64
C SER A 499 -20.56 -12.22 26.45
N VAL A 500 -19.23 -12.23 26.70
CA VAL A 500 -18.22 -12.07 25.65
C VAL A 500 -18.33 -13.20 24.61
N ARG A 501 -18.54 -14.44 25.06
CA ARG A 501 -18.77 -15.61 24.19
C ARG A 501 -20.00 -15.44 23.30
N GLY A 502 -21.09 -14.91 23.86
CA GLY A 502 -22.29 -14.56 23.13
C GLY A 502 -22.00 -13.54 22.03
N GLY A 503 -21.23 -12.49 22.34
CA GLY A 503 -20.77 -11.50 21.36
C GLY A 503 -19.98 -12.14 20.21
N MET A 504 -19.04 -13.04 20.51
CA MET A 504 -18.29 -13.77 19.47
C MET A 504 -19.19 -14.62 18.58
N PHE A 505 -20.25 -15.23 19.14
CA PHE A 505 -21.22 -16.00 18.35
C PHE A 505 -22.02 -15.11 17.40
N VAL A 506 -22.46 -13.93 17.86
CA VAL A 506 -23.17 -12.93 17.03
C VAL A 506 -22.30 -12.47 15.86
N LEU A 507 -21.00 -12.30 16.10
CA LEU A 507 -20.01 -11.92 15.07
C LEU A 507 -19.59 -13.08 14.15
N GLY A 508 -20.08 -14.31 14.38
CA GLY A 508 -19.67 -15.49 13.61
C GLY A 508 -18.25 -16.00 13.92
N LEU A 509 -17.63 -15.51 14.99
CA LEU A 509 -16.26 -15.83 15.43
C LEU A 509 -16.25 -17.13 16.25
N SER A 510 -16.64 -18.22 15.60
CA SER A 510 -16.82 -19.53 16.26
C SER A 510 -15.58 -20.04 17.00
N ARG A 511 -14.38 -19.78 16.49
CA ARG A 511 -13.12 -20.18 17.14
C ARG A 511 -12.88 -19.45 18.45
N ALA A 512 -13.01 -18.12 18.46
CA ALA A 512 -12.90 -17.32 19.69
C ALA A 512 -13.99 -17.68 20.71
N ALA A 513 -15.22 -17.94 20.26
CA ALA A 513 -16.31 -18.39 21.13
C ALA A 513 -16.01 -19.73 21.83
N LYS A 514 -15.32 -20.66 21.16
CA LYS A 514 -14.87 -21.92 21.77
C LYS A 514 -13.82 -21.70 22.85
N VAL A 515 -12.81 -20.88 22.56
CA VAL A 515 -11.76 -20.52 23.53
C VAL A 515 -12.41 -19.91 24.79
N LEU A 516 -13.32 -18.96 24.63
CA LEU A 516 -14.06 -18.36 25.75
C LEU A 516 -14.89 -19.38 26.55
N ALA A 517 -15.50 -20.36 25.88
CA ALA A 517 -16.19 -21.46 26.56
C ALA A 517 -15.23 -22.32 27.39
N GLY A 518 -14.03 -22.60 26.86
CA GLY A 518 -12.96 -23.28 27.61
C GLY A 518 -12.51 -22.47 28.82
N CYS A 519 -12.30 -21.16 28.64
CA CYS A 519 -11.97 -20.25 29.72
C CYS A 519 -13.03 -20.25 30.84
N MET A 520 -14.30 -20.20 30.46
CA MET A 520 -15.42 -20.22 31.40
C MET A 520 -15.43 -21.50 32.23
N ARG A 521 -15.25 -22.66 31.58
CA ARG A 521 -15.19 -23.95 32.27
C ARG A 521 -14.02 -24.04 33.24
N PHE A 522 -12.83 -23.56 32.86
CA PHE A 522 -11.69 -23.51 33.77
C PHE A 522 -11.99 -22.69 35.04
N VAL A 523 -12.64 -21.53 34.90
CA VAL A 523 -13.00 -20.71 36.06
C VAL A 523 -14.02 -21.42 36.95
N GLU A 524 -15.02 -22.08 36.37
CA GLU A 524 -16.07 -22.78 37.12
C GLU A 524 -15.55 -24.04 37.82
N ASP A 525 -14.87 -24.91 37.07
CA ASP A 525 -14.47 -26.24 37.51
C ASP A 525 -13.20 -26.19 38.40
N ASP A 526 -12.19 -25.39 38.03
CA ASP A 526 -10.90 -25.38 38.73
C ASP A 526 -10.74 -24.25 39.73
N LEU A 527 -11.19 -23.02 39.41
CA LEU A 527 -11.00 -21.88 40.32
C LEU A 527 -12.12 -21.75 41.37
N LEU A 528 -13.38 -21.94 40.97
CA LEU A 528 -14.53 -21.79 41.86
C LEU A 528 -14.88 -23.08 42.61
N ALA A 529 -14.93 -24.23 41.93
CA ALA A 529 -15.38 -25.48 42.55
C ALA A 529 -14.29 -26.21 43.37
N ALA A 530 -13.01 -26.10 43.02
CA ALA A 530 -11.96 -26.84 43.72
C ALA A 530 -11.57 -26.22 45.08
N GLU A 531 -11.40 -27.04 46.12
CA GLU A 531 -10.80 -26.62 47.40
C GLU A 531 -9.26 -26.67 47.27
N GLN A 532 -8.67 -25.51 46.94
CA GLN A 532 -7.22 -25.22 46.93
C GLN A 532 -6.34 -26.24 46.20
N GLN A 533 -6.10 -25.98 44.90
CA GLN A 533 -5.13 -26.73 44.11
C GLN A 533 -3.68 -26.34 44.46
N PRO A 534 -2.74 -27.29 44.61
CA PRO A 534 -1.33 -26.97 44.54
C PRO A 534 -1.00 -26.43 43.13
N ALA A 535 -0.30 -25.30 43.05
CA ALA A 535 0.08 -24.59 41.82
C ALA A 535 -0.99 -23.69 41.13
N VAL A 536 -1.97 -23.14 41.87
CA VAL A 536 -2.92 -22.12 41.34
C VAL A 536 -2.22 -20.99 40.60
N GLN A 537 -1.05 -20.56 41.06
CA GLN A 537 -0.29 -19.47 40.43
C GLN A 537 0.09 -19.78 38.97
N HIS A 538 0.64 -20.96 38.70
CA HIS A 538 1.00 -21.36 37.34
C HIS A 538 -0.25 -21.50 36.45
N LEU A 539 -1.34 -22.04 36.99
CA LEU A 539 -2.60 -22.17 36.26
C LEU A 539 -3.18 -20.79 35.88
N LEU A 540 -3.09 -19.81 36.79
CA LEU A 540 -3.51 -18.43 36.53
C LEU A 540 -2.63 -17.73 35.48
N GLU A 541 -1.32 -17.98 35.48
CA GLU A 541 -0.41 -17.45 34.45
C GLU A 541 -0.78 -18.00 33.07
N THR A 542 -0.96 -19.32 32.95
CA THR A 542 -1.39 -19.95 31.68
C THR A 542 -2.77 -19.47 31.23
N PHE A 543 -3.70 -19.25 32.18
CA PHE A 543 -5.02 -18.69 31.88
C PHE A 543 -4.95 -17.24 31.40
N ALA A 544 -4.08 -16.42 32.01
CA ALA A 544 -3.85 -15.05 31.59
C ALA A 544 -3.33 -14.98 30.15
N ASP A 545 -2.45 -15.90 29.74
CA ASP A 545 -1.96 -15.98 28.35
C ASP A 545 -3.11 -16.22 27.36
N ALA A 546 -4.10 -17.05 27.73
CA ALA A 546 -5.29 -17.27 26.88
C ALA A 546 -6.16 -16.01 26.77
N VAL A 547 -6.37 -15.29 27.88
CA VAL A 547 -7.13 -14.03 27.90
C VAL A 547 -6.43 -12.93 27.10
N ILE A 548 -5.10 -12.80 27.24
CA ILE A 548 -4.30 -11.83 26.49
C ILE A 548 -4.31 -12.15 24.98
N SER A 549 -4.23 -13.43 24.62
CA SER A 549 -4.31 -13.86 23.21
C SER A 549 -5.67 -13.55 22.58
N LEU A 550 -6.76 -13.68 23.35
CA LEU A 550 -8.09 -13.25 22.92
C LEU A 550 -8.18 -11.73 22.76
N GLU A 551 -7.68 -10.96 23.71
CA GLU A 551 -7.62 -9.49 23.66
C GLU A 551 -6.86 -9.03 22.40
N TYR A 552 -5.68 -9.59 22.15
CA TYR A 552 -4.89 -9.29 20.97
C TYR A 552 -5.60 -9.66 19.66
N TYR A 553 -6.35 -10.76 19.65
CA TYR A 553 -7.14 -11.15 18.49
C TYR A 553 -8.28 -10.15 18.20
N LEU A 554 -8.96 -9.66 19.24
CA LEU A 554 -9.99 -8.63 19.09
C LEU A 554 -9.41 -7.30 18.60
N ASP A 555 -8.28 -6.87 19.13
CA ASP A 555 -7.55 -5.70 18.66
C ASP A 555 -7.17 -5.82 17.17
N ALA A 556 -6.71 -7.01 16.76
CA ALA A 556 -6.36 -7.27 15.37
C ALA A 556 -7.57 -7.21 14.43
N LEU A 557 -8.76 -7.65 14.90
CA LEU A 557 -10.00 -7.60 14.11
C LEU A 557 -10.50 -6.16 13.86
N LYS A 558 -10.22 -5.22 14.76
CA LYS A 558 -10.53 -3.80 14.56
C LYS A 558 -9.77 -3.20 13.37
N LEU A 559 -8.55 -3.65 13.14
CA LEU A 559 -7.69 -3.18 12.06
C LEU A 559 -7.95 -3.93 10.74
N ASN A 560 -8.26 -5.22 10.81
CA ASN A 560 -8.52 -6.05 9.64
C ASN A 560 -9.54 -7.14 9.95
N LYS A 561 -10.70 -7.10 9.27
CA LYS A 561 -11.77 -8.12 9.41
C LYS A 561 -11.29 -9.54 9.12
N ASN A 562 -10.21 -9.70 8.35
CA ASN A 562 -9.58 -10.99 8.04
C ASN A 562 -8.29 -11.21 8.84
N ALA A 563 -8.23 -10.68 10.08
CA ALA A 563 -7.08 -10.85 10.95
C ALA A 563 -6.66 -12.32 11.08
N ASP A 564 -5.34 -12.54 11.12
CA ASP A 564 -4.78 -13.87 11.26
C ASP A 564 -5.27 -14.51 12.57
N THR A 565 -5.77 -15.74 12.45
CA THR A 565 -6.27 -16.50 13.58
C THR A 565 -5.16 -17.28 14.29
N ALA A 566 -3.91 -17.20 13.84
CA ALA A 566 -2.76 -17.87 14.46
C ALA A 566 -2.63 -17.54 15.97
N VAL A 567 -2.97 -16.32 16.39
CA VAL A 567 -2.91 -15.92 17.81
C VAL A 567 -3.90 -16.71 18.68
N LEU A 568 -5.05 -17.11 18.13
CA LEU A 568 -6.01 -17.96 18.84
C LEU A 568 -5.43 -19.35 19.13
N GLN A 569 -4.42 -19.80 18.37
CA GLN A 569 -3.76 -21.06 18.64
C GLN A 569 -3.01 -21.03 19.97
N ILE A 570 -2.41 -19.90 20.34
CA ILE A 570 -1.76 -19.73 21.64
C ILE A 570 -2.81 -19.88 22.76
N ALA A 571 -3.99 -19.27 22.59
CA ALA A 571 -5.07 -19.41 23.56
C ALA A 571 -5.58 -20.86 23.70
N GLU A 572 -5.67 -21.59 22.58
CA GLU A 572 -6.05 -23.01 22.55
C GLU A 572 -4.99 -23.89 23.22
N GLU A 573 -3.71 -23.66 22.95
CA GLU A 573 -2.58 -24.36 23.58
C GLU A 573 -2.53 -24.09 25.10
N SER A 574 -2.76 -22.85 25.52
CA SER A 574 -2.90 -22.49 26.93
C SER A 574 -4.05 -23.24 27.61
N LEU A 575 -5.24 -23.28 26.98
CA LEU A 575 -6.38 -24.01 27.52
C LEU A 575 -6.15 -25.53 27.53
N GLN A 576 -5.45 -26.07 26.54
CA GLN A 576 -5.04 -27.48 26.52
C GLN A 576 -4.06 -27.80 27.66
N ALA A 577 -3.11 -26.90 27.96
CA ALA A 577 -2.22 -27.05 29.11
C ALA A 577 -2.97 -27.02 30.46
N LEU A 578 -4.11 -26.33 30.52
CA LEU A 578 -5.05 -26.34 31.65
C LEU A 578 -5.99 -27.55 31.66
N GLY A 579 -5.92 -28.45 30.67
CA GLY A 579 -6.75 -29.65 30.58
C GLY A 579 -8.05 -29.51 29.76
N TYR A 580 -8.24 -28.37 29.08
CA TYR A 580 -9.43 -28.07 28.28
C TYR A 580 -9.11 -28.11 26.78
N ASN A 581 -9.41 -29.25 26.14
CA ASN A 581 -9.31 -29.40 24.68
C ASN A 581 -10.55 -28.84 23.96
N ILE A 582 -10.36 -28.13 22.85
CA ILE A 582 -11.40 -27.35 22.14
C ILE A 582 -11.35 -27.48 20.61
#